data_AF-A0A350WZK5-F1
#
_entry.id   AF-A0A350WZK5-F1
#
_cell.length_a   1.000
_cell.length_b   1.000
_cell.length_c   1.000
_cell.angle_alpha   90.00
_cell.angle_beta   90.00
_cell.angle_gamma   90.00
#
_symmetry.space_group_name_H-M   'P 1'
#
loop_
_entity.id
_entity.type
_entity.pdbx_description
1 polymer ?
#
loop_
_entity_poly.entity_id
_entity_poly.type
_entity_poly.pdbx_seq_one_letter_code
_entity_poly.pdbx_strand_id
1 'polypeptide(L)'
;DVESIVGRDKKIVRTMPNTPALVGEGMSALCVNGNVSDVDLKQVKSIFDSFGKCEVVDEHLIDVVIGVSGSAPAYAFMYIEAMADCAVSYGMTRAMAYEFAAQTLLGASKMVLETNMHPGQLKDMVCSPGGTTIEAVKTLEVEGFRRAIIKGMSAAIEKSKAMSR
;
A
#
# COMPACT_ATOMS: atom_id res chain seq x y z
N ASP A 1 12.49 -15.31 -16.40
CA ASP A 1 11.65 -14.71 -17.46
C ASP A 1 10.53 -15.68 -17.81
N VAL A 2 9.26 -15.29 -17.62
CA VAL A 2 8.10 -16.16 -17.87
C VAL A 2 8.03 -16.59 -19.34
N GLU A 3 8.44 -15.73 -20.27
CA GLU A 3 8.44 -16.05 -21.70
C GLU A 3 9.37 -17.22 -22.03
N SER A 4 10.46 -17.39 -21.27
CA SER A 4 11.39 -18.51 -21.44
C SER A 4 10.80 -19.87 -21.04
N ILE A 5 9.72 -19.87 -20.24
CA ILE A 5 9.06 -21.07 -19.75
C ILE A 5 7.87 -21.44 -20.65
N VAL A 6 7.06 -20.45 -21.04
CA VAL A 6 5.78 -20.70 -21.75
C VAL A 6 5.80 -20.36 -23.24
N GLY A 7 6.91 -19.78 -23.73
CA GLY A 7 7.07 -19.35 -25.12
C GLY A 7 6.82 -17.86 -25.33
N ARG A 8 7.56 -17.26 -26.28
CA ARG A 8 7.50 -15.84 -26.65
C ARG A 8 6.34 -15.48 -27.60
N ASP A 9 5.56 -16.46 -28.05
CA ASP A 9 4.39 -16.28 -28.91
C ASP A 9 3.09 -16.10 -28.11
N LYS A 10 3.16 -16.13 -26.77
CA LYS A 10 2.00 -16.03 -25.88
C LYS A 10 1.73 -14.60 -25.42
N LYS A 11 0.47 -14.31 -25.14
CA LYS A 11 0.04 -13.10 -24.42
C LYS A 11 0.26 -13.32 -22.93
N ILE A 12 1.13 -12.53 -22.31
CA ILE A 12 1.51 -12.72 -20.91
C ILE A 12 1.24 -11.42 -20.15
N VAL A 13 0.48 -11.54 -19.07
CA VAL A 13 0.28 -10.47 -18.09
C VAL A 13 0.73 -10.98 -16.72
N ARG A 14 1.80 -10.42 -16.19
CA ARG A 14 2.23 -10.64 -14.81
C ARG A 14 1.45 -9.68 -13.91
N THR A 15 0.97 -10.18 -12.78
CA THR A 15 0.19 -9.38 -11.83
C THR A 15 0.76 -9.47 -10.42
N MET A 16 0.57 -8.41 -9.65
CA MET A 16 0.95 -8.34 -8.24
C MET A 16 -0.20 -7.71 -7.44
N PRO A 17 -1.23 -8.50 -7.06
CA PRO A 17 -2.33 -8.04 -6.22
C PRO A 17 -1.94 -8.00 -4.74
N ASN A 18 -2.87 -7.57 -3.88
CA ASN A 18 -2.73 -7.64 -2.43
C ASN A 18 -4.03 -8.10 -1.75
N THR A 19 -3.94 -8.47 -0.46
CA THR A 19 -5.05 -9.08 0.29
C THR A 19 -6.28 -8.18 0.52
N PRO A 20 -6.20 -6.83 0.55
CA PRO A 20 -7.38 -5.96 0.55
C PRO A 20 -8.38 -6.21 -0.59
N ALA A 21 -8.00 -6.94 -1.65
CA ALA A 21 -8.92 -7.45 -2.66
C ALA A 21 -10.12 -8.21 -2.07
N LEU A 22 -9.96 -8.85 -0.90
CA LEU A 22 -11.05 -9.56 -0.19
C LEU A 22 -12.22 -8.66 0.22
N VAL A 23 -11.98 -7.35 0.34
CA VAL A 23 -13.00 -6.35 0.70
C VAL A 23 -13.25 -5.34 -0.43
N GLY A 24 -12.80 -5.65 -1.65
CA GLY A 24 -12.97 -4.78 -2.82
C GLY A 24 -12.04 -3.57 -2.87
N GLU A 25 -11.04 -3.49 -1.99
CA GLU A 25 -10.10 -2.36 -1.89
C GLU A 25 -8.67 -2.80 -2.27
N GLY A 26 -8.56 -3.76 -3.18
CA GLY A 26 -7.27 -4.26 -3.66
C GLY A 26 -6.50 -3.22 -4.48
N MET A 27 -5.18 -3.37 -4.55
CA MET A 27 -4.33 -2.65 -5.49
C MET A 27 -3.42 -3.63 -6.22
N SER A 28 -3.55 -3.67 -7.55
CA SER A 28 -2.83 -4.63 -8.39
C SER A 28 -1.95 -3.92 -9.41
N ALA A 29 -0.68 -4.31 -9.50
CA ALA A 29 0.15 -3.94 -10.64
C ALA A 29 0.01 -4.97 -11.77
N LEU A 30 0.00 -4.50 -13.01
CA LEU A 30 -0.04 -5.29 -14.23
C LEU A 30 1.19 -4.99 -15.07
N CYS A 31 1.95 -6.01 -15.45
CA CYS A 31 3.04 -5.93 -16.43
C CYS A 31 2.70 -6.81 -17.62
N VAL A 32 2.80 -6.26 -18.83
CA VAL A 32 2.40 -6.93 -20.05
C VAL A 32 3.60 -7.14 -20.98
N ASN A 33 3.63 -8.24 -21.71
CA ASN A 33 4.60 -8.42 -22.79
C ASN A 33 4.11 -7.79 -24.10
N GLY A 34 4.99 -7.78 -25.12
CA GLY A 34 4.71 -7.14 -26.41
C GLY A 34 3.58 -7.78 -27.25
N ASN A 35 3.05 -8.93 -26.83
CA ASN A 35 1.97 -9.63 -27.54
C ASN A 35 0.57 -9.25 -27.03
N VAL A 36 0.49 -8.55 -25.90
CA VAL A 36 -0.78 -8.11 -25.31
C VAL A 36 -1.26 -6.85 -26.02
N SER A 37 -2.43 -6.92 -26.65
CA SER A 37 -3.04 -5.75 -27.28
C SER A 37 -3.78 -4.88 -26.26
N ASP A 38 -4.11 -3.65 -26.63
CA ASP A 38 -4.93 -2.74 -25.80
C ASP A 38 -6.30 -3.33 -25.45
N VAL A 39 -6.87 -4.16 -26.33
CA VAL A 39 -8.15 -4.84 -26.11
C VAL A 39 -8.01 -5.90 -25.02
N ASP A 40 -6.94 -6.71 -25.09
CA ASP A 40 -6.63 -7.71 -24.06
C ASP A 40 -6.37 -7.04 -22.71
N LEU A 41 -5.57 -5.96 -22.72
CA LEU A 41 -5.25 -5.21 -21.50
C LEU A 41 -6.50 -4.62 -20.86
N LYS A 42 -7.42 -4.03 -21.63
CA LYS A 42 -8.70 -3.52 -21.11
C LYS A 42 -9.53 -4.62 -20.45
N GLN A 43 -9.58 -5.81 -21.05
CA GLN A 43 -10.28 -6.96 -20.46
C GLN A 43 -9.64 -7.36 -19.13
N VAL A 44 -8.31 -7.47 -19.08
CA VAL A 44 -7.60 -7.80 -17.84
C VAL A 44 -7.81 -6.73 -16.78
N LYS A 45 -7.69 -5.43 -17.12
CA LYS A 45 -7.97 -4.34 -16.18
C LYS A 45 -9.36 -4.45 -15.58
N SER A 46 -10.38 -4.74 -16.39
CA SER A 46 -11.76 -4.90 -15.90
C SER A 46 -11.93 -6.00 -14.85
N ILE A 47 -11.11 -7.05 -14.89
CA ILE A 47 -11.11 -8.11 -13.87
C ILE A 47 -10.56 -7.54 -12.56
N PHE A 48 -9.41 -6.86 -12.58
CA PHE A 48 -8.79 -6.33 -11.37
C PHE A 48 -9.54 -5.14 -10.77
N ASP A 49 -10.14 -4.31 -11.62
CA ASP A 49 -10.99 -3.19 -11.19
C ASP A 49 -12.31 -3.67 -10.55
N SER A 50 -12.67 -4.95 -10.69
CA SER A 50 -13.86 -5.52 -10.03
C SER A 50 -13.70 -5.79 -8.53
N PHE A 51 -12.45 -5.79 -8.02
CA PHE A 51 -12.14 -6.03 -6.61
C PHE A 51 -11.09 -5.04 -6.05
N GLY A 52 -10.95 -3.88 -6.69
CA GLY A 52 -10.00 -2.86 -6.29
C GLY A 52 -9.64 -1.92 -7.44
N LYS A 53 -8.37 -1.52 -7.50
CA LYS A 53 -7.80 -0.74 -8.59
C LYS A 53 -6.59 -1.45 -9.19
N CYS A 54 -6.31 -1.19 -10.46
CA CYS A 54 -5.09 -1.66 -11.09
C CYS A 54 -4.36 -0.61 -11.91
N GLU A 55 -3.03 -0.72 -11.89
CA GLU A 55 -2.14 0.13 -12.68
C GLU A 55 -1.17 -0.69 -13.51
N VAL A 56 -0.89 -0.19 -14.72
CA VAL A 56 0.09 -0.80 -15.61
C VAL A 56 1.44 -0.20 -15.24
N VAL A 57 2.41 -1.07 -14.95
CA VAL A 57 3.76 -0.67 -14.56
C VAL A 57 4.79 -1.41 -15.41
N ASP A 58 5.99 -0.86 -15.49
CA ASP A 58 7.10 -1.58 -16.12
C ASP A 58 7.54 -2.77 -15.25
N GLU A 59 7.99 -3.85 -15.90
CA GLU A 59 8.41 -5.10 -15.23
C GLU A 59 9.46 -4.86 -14.12
N HIS A 60 10.38 -3.91 -14.34
CA HIS A 60 11.42 -3.57 -13.37
C HIS A 60 10.90 -2.93 -12.07
N LEU A 61 9.63 -2.49 -12.05
CA LEU A 61 8.97 -1.91 -10.88
C LEU A 61 8.20 -2.94 -10.05
N ILE A 62 8.04 -4.19 -10.50
CA ILE A 62 7.26 -5.19 -9.74
C ILE A 62 7.84 -5.42 -8.34
N ASP A 63 9.16 -5.47 -8.19
CA ASP A 63 9.78 -5.61 -6.86
C ASP A 63 9.46 -4.40 -5.96
N VAL A 64 9.35 -3.20 -6.54
CA VAL A 64 8.96 -1.98 -5.82
C VAL A 64 7.48 -2.05 -5.40
N VAL A 65 6.60 -2.55 -6.27
CA VAL A 65 5.18 -2.77 -5.96
C VAL A 65 5.01 -3.72 -4.77
N ILE A 66 5.85 -4.75 -4.66
CA ILE A 66 5.82 -5.66 -3.49
C ILE A 66 6.05 -4.89 -2.19
N GLY A 67 6.96 -3.92 -2.17
CA GLY A 67 7.23 -3.10 -0.99
C GLY A 67 6.07 -2.17 -0.63
N VAL A 68 5.52 -1.45 -1.61
CA VAL A 68 4.52 -0.39 -1.35
C VAL A 68 3.07 -0.87 -1.37
N SER A 69 2.76 -2.01 -2.01
CA SER A 69 1.39 -2.52 -2.16
C SER A 69 1.24 -3.97 -1.71
N GLY A 70 2.10 -4.89 -2.17
CA GLY A 70 1.93 -6.32 -1.88
C GLY A 70 2.09 -6.64 -0.39
N SER A 71 3.18 -6.15 0.20
CA SER A 71 3.53 -6.39 1.62
C SER A 71 2.97 -5.33 2.56
N ALA A 72 2.63 -4.16 2.03
CA ALA A 72 2.22 -2.99 2.82
C ALA A 72 0.98 -3.19 3.71
N PRO A 73 -0.02 -4.04 3.37
CA PRO A 73 -1.12 -4.35 4.28
C PRO A 73 -0.64 -4.84 5.65
N ALA A 74 0.44 -5.64 5.71
CA ALA A 74 1.01 -6.07 6.99
C ALA A 74 1.51 -4.90 7.84
N TYR A 75 2.14 -3.91 7.20
CA TYR A 75 2.65 -2.71 7.90
C TYR A 75 1.49 -1.84 8.39
N ALA A 76 0.41 -1.75 7.60
CA ALA A 76 -0.80 -1.04 7.98
C ALA A 76 -1.48 -1.72 9.19
N PHE A 77 -1.56 -3.05 9.22
CA PHE A 77 -2.10 -3.78 10.37
C PHE A 77 -1.25 -3.57 11.63
N MET A 78 0.08 -3.60 11.52
CA MET A 78 0.96 -3.27 12.65
C MET A 78 0.73 -1.84 13.16
N TYR A 79 0.48 -0.88 12.26
CA TYR A 79 0.18 0.49 12.67
C TYR A 79 -1.17 0.60 13.39
N ILE A 80 -2.20 -0.11 12.90
CA ILE A 80 -3.50 -0.22 13.58
C ILE A 80 -3.34 -0.86 14.97
N GLU A 81 -2.54 -1.91 15.10
CA GLU A 81 -2.23 -2.55 16.40
C GLU A 81 -1.54 -1.58 17.36
N ALA A 82 -0.52 -0.85 16.90
CA ALA A 82 0.18 0.12 17.72
C ALA A 82 -0.74 1.27 18.19
N MET A 83 -1.61 1.78 17.31
CA MET A 83 -2.63 2.77 17.67
C MET A 83 -3.59 2.21 18.73
N ALA A 84 -4.05 0.96 18.54
CA ALA A 84 -4.96 0.33 19.47
C ALA A 84 -4.32 0.08 20.83
N ASP A 85 -3.06 -0.35 20.89
CA ASP A 85 -2.31 -0.55 22.14
C ASP A 85 -2.15 0.74 22.94
N CYS A 86 -1.83 1.85 22.26
CA CYS A 86 -1.83 3.16 22.89
C CYS A 86 -3.21 3.48 23.48
N ALA A 87 -4.27 3.40 22.68
CA ALA A 87 -5.63 3.71 23.12
C ALA A 87 -6.10 2.85 24.33
N VAL A 88 -5.77 1.55 24.33
CA VAL A 88 -6.08 0.65 25.45
C VAL A 88 -5.29 1.03 26.70
N SER A 89 -4.03 1.47 26.58
CA SER A 89 -3.25 1.93 27.73
C SER A 89 -3.86 3.16 28.41
N TYR A 90 -4.70 3.92 27.71
CA TYR A 90 -5.47 5.05 28.22
C TYR A 90 -6.95 4.71 28.53
N GLY A 91 -7.31 3.42 28.56
CA GLY A 91 -8.60 2.95 29.08
C GLY A 91 -9.68 2.67 28.04
N MET A 92 -9.39 2.73 26.74
CA MET A 92 -10.34 2.24 25.73
C MET A 92 -10.43 0.72 25.76
N THR A 93 -11.57 0.16 25.34
CA THR A 93 -11.66 -1.27 25.06
C THR A 93 -10.90 -1.57 23.77
N ARG A 94 -10.35 -2.79 23.66
CA ARG A 94 -9.62 -3.23 22.46
C ARG A 94 -10.45 -3.13 21.18
N ALA A 95 -11.72 -3.52 21.24
CA ALA A 95 -12.63 -3.50 20.10
C ALA A 95 -12.87 -2.07 19.60
N MET A 96 -13.18 -1.13 20.51
CA MET A 96 -13.32 0.28 20.17
C MET A 96 -12.01 0.84 19.59
N ALA A 97 -10.88 0.53 20.21
CA ALA A 97 -9.58 1.01 19.77
C ALA A 97 -9.26 0.59 18.32
N TYR A 98 -9.55 -0.65 17.94
CA TYR A 98 -9.39 -1.12 16.57
C TYR A 98 -10.33 -0.43 15.58
N GLU A 99 -11.60 -0.24 15.96
CA GLU A 99 -12.58 0.44 15.11
C GLU A 99 -12.14 1.89 14.80
N PHE A 100 -11.76 2.65 15.84
CA PHE A 100 -11.25 4.01 15.69
C PHE A 100 -9.97 4.06 14.85
N ALA A 101 -9.01 3.17 15.09
CA ALA A 101 -7.75 3.13 14.35
C ALA A 101 -7.95 2.78 12.87
N ALA A 102 -8.72 1.72 12.57
CA ALA A 102 -8.98 1.29 11.21
C ALA A 102 -9.75 2.35 10.41
N GLN A 103 -10.80 2.94 10.99
CA GLN A 103 -11.59 3.98 10.32
C GLN A 103 -10.77 5.26 10.07
N THR A 104 -9.88 5.62 11.01
CA THR A 104 -8.98 6.77 10.84
C THR A 104 -8.01 6.55 9.68
N LEU A 105 -7.41 5.36 9.57
CA LEU A 105 -6.52 5.02 8.45
C LEU A 105 -7.24 4.99 7.11
N LEU A 106 -8.46 4.43 7.07
CA LEU A 106 -9.30 4.44 5.87
C LEU A 106 -9.59 5.88 5.43
N GLY A 107 -10.05 6.73 6.35
CA GLY A 107 -10.35 8.14 6.07
C GLY A 107 -9.13 8.91 5.56
N ALA A 108 -7.99 8.79 6.23
CA ALA A 108 -6.75 9.44 5.81
C ALA A 108 -6.30 9.00 4.41
N SER A 109 -6.40 7.69 4.11
CA SER A 109 -6.06 7.16 2.78
C SER A 109 -7.03 7.66 1.71
N LYS A 110 -8.33 7.70 2.00
CA LYS A 110 -9.34 8.26 1.09
C LYS A 110 -9.11 9.74 0.82
N MET A 111 -8.75 10.54 1.82
CA MET A 111 -8.43 11.95 1.60
C MET A 111 -7.30 12.10 0.56
N VAL A 112 -6.23 11.30 0.63
CA VAL A 112 -5.17 11.35 -0.38
C VAL A 112 -5.72 10.99 -1.78
N LEU A 113 -6.46 9.88 -1.89
CA LEU A 113 -6.93 9.35 -3.17
C LEU A 113 -8.02 10.20 -3.83
N GLU A 114 -8.91 10.81 -3.06
CA GLU A 114 -10.08 11.52 -3.57
C GLU A 114 -9.83 13.01 -3.75
N THR A 115 -8.99 13.62 -2.89
CA THR A 115 -8.70 15.06 -2.97
C THR A 115 -7.48 15.37 -3.82
N ASN A 116 -6.59 14.39 -4.05
CA ASN A 116 -5.28 14.57 -4.69
C ASN A 116 -4.38 15.62 -4.00
N MET A 117 -4.68 15.97 -2.74
CA MET A 117 -3.86 16.89 -1.96
C MET A 117 -2.54 16.22 -1.54
N HIS A 118 -1.47 17.02 -1.50
CA HIS A 118 -0.18 16.53 -1.04
C HIS A 118 -0.28 16.02 0.42
N PRO A 119 0.23 14.82 0.76
CA PRO A 119 0.12 14.28 2.12
C PRO A 119 0.71 15.18 3.21
N GLY A 120 1.77 15.93 2.89
CA GLY A 120 2.32 16.94 3.79
C GLY A 120 1.33 18.05 4.14
N GLN A 121 0.55 18.51 3.17
CA GLN A 121 -0.50 19.51 3.37
C GLN A 121 -1.66 18.94 4.18
N LEU A 122 -2.12 17.72 3.87
CA LEU A 122 -3.17 17.05 4.65
C LEU A 122 -2.75 16.89 6.12
N LYS A 123 -1.50 16.49 6.36
CA LYS A 123 -0.92 16.42 7.71
C LYS A 123 -0.90 17.80 8.39
N ASP A 124 -0.50 18.86 7.68
CA ASP A 124 -0.49 20.22 8.23
C ASP A 124 -1.90 20.74 8.56
N MET A 125 -2.93 20.37 7.78
CA MET A 125 -4.33 20.72 8.07
C MET A 125 -4.86 20.12 9.38
N VAL A 126 -4.29 19.01 9.85
CA VAL A 126 -4.65 18.38 11.14
C VAL A 126 -3.78 18.91 12.29
N CYS A 127 -2.63 19.52 11.99
CA CYS A 127 -1.70 20.07 12.98
C CYS A 127 -2.07 21.50 13.36
N SER A 128 -2.81 21.67 14.46
CA SER A 128 -3.02 22.99 15.04
C SER A 128 -1.75 23.52 15.76
N PRO A 129 -1.48 24.83 15.73
CA PRO A 129 -0.35 25.43 16.44
C PRO A 129 -0.40 25.10 17.95
N GLY A 130 0.66 24.48 18.47
CA GLY A 130 0.76 24.06 19.88
C GLY A 130 -0.23 22.96 20.30
N GLY A 131 -0.91 22.31 19.35
CA GLY A 131 -1.89 21.27 19.60
C GLY A 131 -1.29 19.90 19.88
N THR A 132 -2.17 18.93 20.17
CA THR A 132 -1.78 17.54 20.46
C THR A 132 -1.14 16.86 19.24
N THR A 133 -1.64 17.12 18.03
CA THR A 133 -1.15 16.50 16.79
C THR A 133 0.30 16.86 16.51
N ILE A 134 0.70 18.14 16.68
CA ILE A 134 2.07 18.56 16.34
C ILE A 134 3.10 17.99 17.31
N GLU A 135 2.76 17.84 18.60
CA GLU A 135 3.62 17.16 19.58
C GLU A 135 3.78 15.66 19.27
N ALA A 136 2.69 14.99 18.85
CA ALA A 136 2.75 13.60 18.41
C ALA A 136 3.62 13.45 17.14
N VAL A 137 3.42 14.31 16.14
CA VAL A 137 4.24 14.31 14.90
C VAL A 137 5.71 14.51 15.24
N LYS A 138 6.06 15.51 16.06
CA LYS A 138 7.43 15.75 16.50
C LYS A 138 8.04 14.53 17.18
N THR A 139 7.29 13.86 18.05
CA THR A 139 7.76 12.63 18.72
C THR A 139 7.99 11.50 17.71
N LEU A 140 7.07 11.28 16.77
CA LEU A 140 7.23 10.29 15.70
C LEU A 140 8.45 10.56 14.80
N GLU A 141 8.82 11.81 14.56
CA GLU A 141 10.06 12.16 13.86
C GLU A 141 11.30 11.76 14.66
N VAL A 142 11.32 12.07 15.97
CA VAL A 142 12.43 11.73 16.86
C VAL A 142 12.62 10.21 16.95
N GLU A 143 11.53 9.46 17.07
CA GLU A 143 11.55 7.99 17.08
C GLU A 143 11.86 7.38 15.69
N GLY A 144 12.00 8.21 14.65
CA GLY A 144 12.43 7.77 13.33
C GLY A 144 11.37 7.02 12.55
N PHE A 145 10.09 7.38 12.70
CA PHE A 145 8.96 6.72 12.02
C PHE A 145 9.17 6.55 10.51
N ARG A 146 9.54 7.63 9.80
CA ARG A 146 9.80 7.55 8.35
C ARG A 146 10.96 6.63 8.01
N ARG A 147 12.03 6.68 8.81
CA ARG A 147 13.21 5.83 8.63
C ARG A 147 12.84 4.36 8.78
N ALA A 148 12.02 4.00 9.77
CA ALA A 148 11.58 2.62 9.99
C ALA A 148 10.79 2.09 8.78
N ILE A 149 9.82 2.87 8.29
CA ILE A 149 9.01 2.49 7.12
C ILE A 149 9.88 2.31 5.87
N ILE A 150 10.72 3.30 5.55
CA ILE A 150 11.59 3.26 4.36
C ILE A 150 12.51 2.05 4.39
N LYS A 151 13.13 1.76 5.55
CA LYS A 151 14.01 0.60 5.71
C LYS A 151 13.25 -0.72 5.61
N GLY A 152 12.08 -0.82 6.24
CA GLY A 152 11.24 -2.02 6.18
C GLY A 152 10.80 -2.35 4.75
N MET A 153 10.28 -1.35 4.03
CA MET A 153 9.90 -1.48 2.63
C MET A 153 11.09 -1.85 1.76
N SER A 154 12.24 -1.19 1.94
CA SER A 154 13.46 -1.48 1.20
C SER A 154 13.93 -2.93 1.42
N ALA A 155 13.84 -3.45 2.65
CA ALA A 155 14.18 -4.84 2.95
C ALA A 155 13.27 -5.84 2.21
N ALA A 156 11.97 -5.56 2.10
CA ALA A 156 11.03 -6.38 1.33
C ALA A 156 11.36 -6.37 -0.17
N ILE A 157 11.66 -5.19 -0.73
CA ILE A 157 12.04 -5.02 -2.15
C ILE A 157 13.33 -5.80 -2.45
N GLU A 158 14.37 -5.65 -1.63
CA GLU A 158 15.65 -6.34 -1.84
C GLU A 158 15.51 -7.86 -1.67
N LYS A 159 14.66 -8.32 -0.74
CA LYS A 159 14.35 -9.74 -0.61
C LYS A 159 13.65 -10.29 -1.86
N SER A 160 12.69 -9.55 -2.42
CA SER A 160 12.01 -9.94 -3.66
C SER A 160 12.98 -10.06 -4.84
N LYS A 161 13.86 -9.08 -5.03
CA LYS A 161 14.92 -9.12 -6.05
C LYS A 161 15.82 -10.33 -5.89
N ALA A 162 16.19 -10.66 -4.65
CA ALA A 162 17.04 -11.82 -4.36
C ALA A 162 16.35 -13.17 -4.64
N MET A 163 15.01 -13.24 -4.55
CA MET A 163 14.23 -14.44 -4.87
C MET A 163 13.95 -14.60 -6.37
N SER A 164 14.02 -13.50 -7.13
CA SER A 164 13.74 -13.47 -8.57
C SER A 164 14.97 -13.78 -9.44
N ARG A 165 16.12 -14.04 -8.81
CA ARG A 165 17.36 -14.51 -9.46
C ARG A 165 17.41 -16.03 -9.46
#